data_AF-A0A485LUK8-F1
#
_entry.id   AF-A0A485LUK8-F1
#
_cell.length_a   1.000
_cell.length_b   1.000
_cell.length_c   1.000
_cell.angle_alpha   90.00
_cell.angle_beta   90.00
_cell.angle_gamma   90.00
#
_symmetry.space_group_name_H-M   'P 1'
#
loop_
_entity.id
_entity.type
_entity.pdbx_description
1 polymer ?
#
loop_
_entity_poly.entity_id
_entity_poly.type
_entity_poly.pdbx_seq_one_letter_code
_entity_poly.pdbx_strand_id
1 'polypeptide(L)' 'MENEKIAMEVLRDIAMDPGRVLVERQRAIDALTLFRESAIPVLQHIERKTDMDVLRQRSSLYLSRIREGAVVTMTL' A
#
# COMPACT_ATOMS: atom_id res chain seq x y z
N MET A 1 -16.44 6.09 -2.95
CA MET A 1 -15.78 7.31 -3.45
C MET A 1 -15.12 8.10 -2.31
N GLU A 2 -15.82 8.92 -1.53
CA GLU A 2 -15.17 9.76 -0.49
C GLU A 2 -14.59 8.92 0.67
N ASN A 3 -15.38 7.98 1.20
CA ASN A 3 -14.92 7.10 2.28
C ASN A 3 -13.74 6.20 1.87
N GLU A 4 -13.66 5.81 0.60
CA GLU A 4 -12.52 5.02 0.08
C GLU A 4 -11.26 5.88 0.02
N LYS A 5 -11.37 7.14 -0.42
CA LYS A 5 -10.25 8.07 -0.43
C LYS A 5 -9.71 8.29 1.00
N ILE A 6 -10.61 8.55 1.95
CA ILE A 6 -10.25 8.70 3.37
C ILE A 6 -9.58 7.42 3.89
N ALA A 7 -10.13 6.25 3.60
CA ALA A 7 -9.54 4.98 4.01
C ALA A 7 -8.12 4.78 3.45
N MET A 8 -7.89 5.08 2.16
CA MET A 8 -6.56 4.98 1.56
C MET A 8 -5.58 6.00 2.12
N GLU A 9 -6.02 7.22 2.46
CA GLU A 9 -5.19 8.23 3.14
C GLU A 9 -4.78 7.76 4.53
N VAL A 10 -5.70 7.20 5.32
CA VAL A 10 -5.40 6.63 6.63
C VAL A 10 -4.40 5.48 6.52
N LEU A 11 -4.58 4.58 5.55
CA LEU A 11 -3.65 3.46 5.33
C LEU A 11 -2.26 3.94 4.89
N ARG A 12 -2.18 4.98 4.06
CA ARG A 12 -0.91 5.63 3.70
C ARG A 12 -0.20 6.14 4.95
N ASP A 13 -0.94 6.84 5.81
CA ASP A 13 -0.36 7.47 7.00
C ASP A 13 0.15 6.39 7.97
N ILE A 14 -0.59 5.29 8.15
CA ILE A 14 -0.11 4.12 8.92
C ILE A 14 1.14 3.51 8.29
N ALA A 15 1.17 3.32 6.97
CA ALA A 15 2.32 2.74 6.27
C ALA A 15 3.60 3.59 6.38
N MET A 16 3.43 4.91 6.47
CA MET A 16 4.52 5.90 6.50
C MET A 16 4.91 6.36 7.91
N ASP A 17 4.18 5.92 8.95
CA ASP A 17 4.43 6.31 10.33
C ASP A 17 5.68 5.62 10.90
N PRO A 18 6.77 6.36 11.20
CA PRO A 18 7.99 5.77 11.76
C PRO A 18 7.82 5.31 13.22
N GLY A 19 6.76 5.74 13.92
CA GLY A 19 6.43 5.31 15.27
C GLY A 19 5.76 3.94 15.33
N ARG A 20 5.35 3.38 14.19
CA ARG A 20 4.70 2.07 14.11
C ARG A 20 5.67 0.95 13.84
N VAL A 21 5.33 -0.23 14.37
CA VAL A 21 6.08 -1.46 14.10
C VAL A 21 5.96 -1.85 12.63
N LEU A 22 7.03 -2.44 12.08
CA LEU A 22 7.12 -2.79 10.66
C LEU A 22 5.93 -3.62 10.16
N VAL A 23 5.44 -4.55 10.98
CA VAL A 23 4.30 -5.42 10.60
C VAL A 23 3.00 -4.65 10.38
N GLU A 24 2.73 -3.59 11.17
CA GLU A 24 1.55 -2.74 10.96
C GLU A 24 1.66 -1.96 9.66
N ARG A 25 2.85 -1.42 9.38
CA ARG A 25 3.13 -0.66 8.17
C ARG A 25 2.96 -1.53 6.92
N GLN A 26 3.46 -2.77 6.97
CA GLN A 26 3.28 -3.75 5.89
C GLN A 26 1.80 -4.11 5.70
N ARG A 27 1.06 -4.37 6.78
CA ARG A 27 -0.38 -4.67 6.70
C ARG A 27 -1.19 -3.52 6.12
N ALA A 28 -0.82 -2.28 6.39
CA ALA A 28 -1.47 -1.13 5.78
C ALA A 28 -1.26 -1.09 4.26
N ILE A 29 -0.05 -1.41 3.79
CA ILE A 29 0.24 -1.57 2.35
C ILE A 29 -0.58 -2.72 1.75
N ASP A 30 -0.69 -3.85 2.45
CA ASP A 30 -1.48 -5.00 1.97
C ASP A 30 -2.97 -4.64 1.84
N ALA A 31 -3.52 -3.91 2.83
CA ALA A 31 -4.91 -3.47 2.82
C ALA A 31 -5.22 -2.51 1.66
N LEU A 32 -4.24 -1.73 1.18
CA LEU A 32 -4.42 -0.88 0.00
C LEU A 32 -4.80 -1.68 -1.25
N THR A 33 -4.45 -2.97 -1.33
CA THR A 33 -4.79 -3.81 -2.50
C THR A 33 -6.29 -4.03 -2.67
N LEU A 34 -7.09 -3.86 -1.60
CA LEU A 34 -8.55 -3.94 -1.66
C LEU A 34 -9.16 -2.87 -2.58
N PHE A 35 -8.49 -1.74 -2.77
CA PHE A 35 -8.94 -0.63 -3.60
C PHE A 35 -8.46 -0.72 -5.06
N ARG A 36 -7.73 -1.79 -5.42
CA ARG A 36 -7.29 -2.09 -6.79
C ARG A 36 -6.65 -0.88 -7.48
N GLU A 37 -7.13 -0.47 -8.66
CA GLU A 37 -6.61 0.66 -9.42
C GLU A 37 -6.63 1.99 -8.64
N SER A 38 -7.62 2.18 -7.76
CA SER A 38 -7.72 3.40 -6.95
C SER A 38 -6.56 3.53 -5.95
N ALA A 39 -5.90 2.42 -5.58
CA ALA A 39 -4.75 2.41 -4.69
C ALA A 39 -3.44 2.85 -5.36
N ILE A 40 -3.36 2.83 -6.70
CA ILE A 40 -2.13 3.13 -7.46
C ILE A 40 -1.46 4.43 -7.01
N PRO A 41 -2.14 5.59 -6.93
CA PRO A 41 -1.49 6.84 -6.52
C PRO A 41 -0.91 6.77 -5.10
N VAL A 42 -1.57 6.04 -4.19
CA VAL A 42 -1.12 5.89 -2.80
C VAL A 42 0.07 4.94 -2.70
N LEU A 43 0.04 3.81 -3.40
CA LEU A 43 1.16 2.87 -3.47
C LEU A 43 2.40 3.51 -4.11
N GLN A 44 2.22 4.34 -5.16
CA GLN A 44 3.31 5.12 -5.76
C GLN A 44 3.89 6.15 -4.80
N HIS A 45 3.05 6.78 -3.97
CA HIS A 45 3.52 7.70 -2.95
C HIS A 45 4.43 6.98 -1.94
N ILE A 46 3.97 5.84 -1.41
CA ILE A 46 4.74 5.04 -0.44
C ILE A 46 6.06 4.56 -1.06
N GLU A 47 6.01 3.96 -2.26
CA GLU A 47 7.20 3.49 -2.99
C GLU A 47 8.28 4.58 -3.12
N ARG A 48 7.88 5.81 -3.47
CA ARG A 48 8.82 6.92 -3.71
C ARG A 48 9.32 7.60 -2.45
N LYS A 49 8.55 7.57 -1.36
CA LYS A 49 8.79 8.39 -0.17
C LYS A 49 9.26 7.60 1.05
N THR A 50 9.01 6.28 1.08
CA THR A 50 9.48 5.45 2.18
C THR A 50 11.01 5.39 2.22
N ASP A 51 11.55 5.45 3.43
CA ASP A 51 12.96 5.23 3.75
C ASP A 51 13.30 3.73 3.88
N MET A 52 12.29 2.89 4.13
CA MET A 52 12.48 1.44 4.26
C MET A 52 12.35 0.69 2.93
N ASP A 53 13.41 -0.01 2.53
CA ASP A 53 13.45 -0.83 1.30
C ASP A 53 12.35 -1.89 1.26
N VAL A 54 12.04 -2.53 2.39
CA VAL A 54 11.01 -3.57 2.47
C VAL A 54 9.61 -3.04 2.13
N LEU A 55 9.29 -1.79 2.53
CA LEU A 55 8.02 -1.15 2.20
C LEU A 55 7.98 -0.69 0.74
N ARG A 56 9.13 -0.25 0.21
CA ARG A 56 9.29 0.11 -1.20
C ARG A 56 9.04 -1.09 -2.10
N GLN A 57 9.74 -2.20 -1.84
CA GLN A 57 9.61 -3.44 -2.61
C GLN A 57 8.18 -3.98 -2.57
N ARG A 58 7.54 -3.97 -1.39
CA ARG A 58 6.15 -4.42 -1.23
C ARG A 58 5.16 -3.55 -2.02
N SER A 59 5.32 -2.22 -1.97
CA SER A 59 4.50 -1.30 -2.76
C SER A 59 4.69 -1.50 -4.27
N SER A 60 5.95 -1.70 -4.70
CA SER A 60 6.29 -1.96 -6.10
C SER A 60 5.69 -3.26 -6.62
N LEU A 61 5.71 -4.33 -5.82
CA LEU A 61 5.08 -5.61 -6.13
C LEU A 61 3.57 -5.45 -6.38
N TYR A 62 2.86 -4.72 -5.52
CA TYR A 62 1.42 -4.51 -5.71
C TYR A 62 1.12 -3.58 -6.89
N LEU A 63 1.96 -2.58 -7.16
CA LEU A 63 1.82 -1.75 -8.36
C LEU A 63 1.94 -2.58 -9.65
N SER A 64 2.91 -3.49 -9.74
CA SER A 64 3.05 -4.40 -10.89
C SER A 64 1.83 -5.31 -11.01
N ARG A 65 1.42 -5.98 -9.92
CA ARG A 65 0.26 -6.90 -9.94
C ARG A 65 -1.05 -6.22 -10.34
N ILE A 66 -1.33 -5.03 -9.79
CA ILE A 66 -2.55 -4.28 -10.13
C ILE A 66 -2.53 -3.90 -11.61
N ARG A 67 -1.39 -3.46 -12.16
CA ARG A 67 -1.26 -3.10 -13.59
C ARG A 67 -1.37 -4.30 -14.53
N GLU A 68 -0.92 -5.46 -14.09
CA GLU A 68 -1.02 -6.73 -14.83
C GLU A 68 -2.42 -7.35 -14.76
N GLY A 69 -3.36 -6.75 -14.01
CA GLY A 69 -4.70 -7.31 -13.80
C GLY A 69 -4.67 -8.58 -12.95
N ALA A 70 -3.56 -8.87 -12.26
CA ALA A 70 -3.44 -10.03 -11.40
C ALA A 70 -4.35 -9.88 -10.18
N VAL A 71 -5.17 -10.90 -9.91
CA VAL A 71 -5.90 -11.00 -8.65
C VAL A 71 -4.85 -11.18 -7.55
N VAL A 72 -4.67 -10.16 -6.71
CA VAL A 72 -3.76 -10.23 -5.57
C VAL A 72 -4.39 -11.11 -4.50
N THR A 73 -4.07 -12.40 -4.52
CA THR A 73 -4.42 -13.31 -3.41
C THR A 73 -3.39 -13.10 -2.30
N MET A 74 -3.84 -12.68 -1.11
CA MET A 74 -3.00 -12.67 0.09
C MET A 74 -2.76 -14.12 0.53
N THR A 75 -1.55 -14.62 0.37
CA THR A 75 -1.09 -15.81 1.11
C THR A 75 -0.48 -15.32 2.42
N LEU A 76 -1.13 -15.66 3.53
CA LEU A 76 -0.72 -15.35 4.92
C LEU A 76 0.55 -16.10 5.31
#